data_AF-A0A9X9A620-F1
#
_entry.id   AF-A0A9X9A620-F1
#
_cell.length_a   1.000
_cell.length_b   1.000
_cell.length_c   1.000
_cell.angle_alpha   90.00
_cell.angle_beta   90.00
_cell.angle_gamma   90.00
#
_symmetry.space_group_name_H-M   'P 1'
#
loop_
_entity.id
_entity.type
_entity.pdbx_description
1 polymer ?
#
loop_
_entity_poly.entity_id
_entity_poly.type
_entity_poly.pdbx_seq_one_letter_code
_entity_poly.pdbx_strand_id
1 'polypeptide(L)' 'KMVERTTHSKTVGYVPQGRDATIAYPYLDLVFENTNDAPVKLYMGIQGGKLVAEVHKMR' A
#
# COMPACT_ATOMS: atom_id res chain seq x y z
N LYS A 1 -2.72 -8.31 -9.70
CA LYS A 1 -2.54 -9.53 -8.85
C LYS A 1 -1.55 -9.21 -7.73
N MET A 2 -1.79 -9.65 -6.49
CA MET A 2 -0.84 -9.46 -5.38
C MET A 2 0.28 -10.51 -5.47
N VAL A 3 1.54 -10.08 -5.37
CA VAL A 3 2.73 -10.94 -5.48
C VAL A 3 3.36 -11.15 -4.10
N GLU A 4 3.58 -10.06 -3.35
CA GLU A 4 4.12 -10.11 -2.00
C GLU A 4 3.34 -9.16 -1.09
N ARG A 5 2.98 -9.65 0.10
CA ARG A 5 2.34 -8.86 1.14
C ARG A 5 2.72 -9.41 2.51
N THR A 6 3.32 -8.56 3.32
CA THR A 6 3.67 -8.86 4.72
C THR A 6 2.85 -7.96 5.64
N THR A 7 2.26 -8.53 6.69
CA THR A 7 1.55 -7.76 7.73
C THR A 7 2.49 -7.46 8.90
N HIS A 8 2.17 -6.45 9.70
CA HIS A 8 2.85 -6.23 10.98
C HIS A 8 2.82 -7.51 11.82
N SER A 9 3.99 -7.92 12.31
CA SER A 9 4.13 -9.07 13.19
C SER A 9 3.93 -8.71 14.67
N LYS A 10 3.96 -7.41 15.00
CA LYS A 10 3.87 -6.89 16.38
C LYS A 10 3.01 -5.64 16.45
N THR A 11 2.27 -5.52 17.56
CA THR A 11 1.59 -4.27 17.92
C THR A 11 2.60 -3.31 18.54
N VAL A 12 2.58 -2.05 18.13
CA VAL A 12 3.38 -0.98 18.75
C VAL A 12 2.54 -0.21 19.76
N GLY A 13 3.09 0.07 20.94
CA GLY A 13 2.34 0.71 22.04
C GLY A 13 2.34 2.25 22.02
N TYR A 14 3.13 2.87 21.15
CA TYR A 14 3.34 4.32 21.14
C TYR A 14 2.44 5.08 20.13
N VAL A 15 1.71 4.36 19.27
CA VAL A 15 0.70 4.93 18.36
C VAL A 15 -0.56 4.08 18.36
N PRO A 16 -1.76 4.66 18.16
CA PRO A 16 -2.99 3.89 18.01
C PRO A 16 -2.91 2.89 16.85
N GLN A 17 -3.64 1.79 16.97
CA GLN A 17 -3.69 0.77 15.94
C GLN A 17 -4.07 1.36 14.56
N GLY A 18 -3.33 0.99 13.53
CA GLY A 18 -3.54 1.47 12.16
C GLY A 18 -2.98 2.86 11.84
N ARG A 19 -2.30 3.50 12.80
CA ARG A 19 -1.58 4.78 12.60
C ARG A 19 -0.07 4.61 12.40
N ASP A 20 0.44 3.39 12.60
CA ASP A 20 1.84 3.09 12.36
C ASP A 20 2.10 2.97 10.85
N ALA A 21 3.13 3.67 10.36
CA ALA A 21 3.59 3.59 8.99
C ALA A 21 5.03 3.07 9.03
N THR A 22 5.20 1.77 8.79
CA THR A 22 6.54 1.17 8.79
C THR A 22 7.15 1.24 7.39
N ILE A 23 8.36 1.78 7.31
CA ILE A 23 9.24 1.63 6.15
C ILE A 23 10.26 0.54 6.52
N ALA A 24 10.25 -0.56 5.76
CA ALA A 24 11.08 -1.73 5.99
C ALA A 24 12.04 -1.98 4.82
N TYR A 25 12.64 -0.91 4.32
CA TYR A 25 13.57 -0.95 3.18
C TYR A 25 14.98 -1.36 3.62
N PRO A 26 15.71 -2.22 2.86
CA PRO A 26 15.34 -2.81 1.56
C PRO A 26 14.78 -4.25 1.65
N TYR A 27 14.25 -4.67 2.80
CA TYR A 27 14.00 -6.09 3.09
C TYR A 27 12.53 -6.53 2.98
N LEU A 28 11.56 -5.62 3.04
CA LEU A 28 10.15 -5.92 2.88
C LEU A 28 9.44 -4.84 2.06
N ASP A 29 8.71 -5.27 1.02
CA ASP A 29 7.88 -4.44 0.16
C ASP A 29 6.48 -5.03 -0.03
N LEU A 30 5.54 -4.18 -0.45
CA LEU A 30 4.24 -4.61 -1.00
C LEU A 30 4.39 -4.69 -2.53
N VAL A 31 4.40 -5.90 -3.09
CA VAL A 31 4.60 -6.11 -4.52
C VAL A 31 3.31 -6.59 -5.16
N PHE A 32 2.92 -5.95 -6.26
CA PHE A 32 1.78 -6.38 -7.08
C PHE A 32 2.12 -6.29 -8.56
N GLU A 33 1.50 -7.19 -9.32
CA GLU A 33 1.63 -7.29 -10.77
C GLU A 33 0.42 -6.64 -11.43
N ASN A 34 0.68 -5.73 -12.38
CA ASN A 34 -0.34 -5.21 -13.28
C ASN A 34 -0.71 -6.28 -14.30
N THR A 35 -1.89 -6.90 -14.15
CA THR A 35 -2.38 -7.95 -15.06
C THR A 35 -3.21 -7.40 -16.22
N ASN A 36 -3.27 -6.08 -16.40
CA ASN A 36 -3.96 -5.46 -17.52
C ASN A 36 -3.04 -5.44 -18.76
N ASP A 37 -3.65 -5.39 -19.93
CA ASP A 37 -3.03 -5.16 -21.25
C ASP A 37 -2.62 -3.70 -21.50
N ALA A 38 -2.71 -2.84 -20.47
CA ALA A 38 -2.34 -1.44 -20.55
C ALA A 38 -1.62 -0.98 -19.26
N PRO A 39 -0.82 0.10 -19.32
CA PRO A 39 -0.25 0.71 -18.13
C PRO A 39 -1.32 1.10 -17.10
N VAL A 40 -0.93 1.16 -15.84
CA VAL A 40 -1.80 1.63 -14.74
C VAL A 40 -1.23 2.89 -14.11
N LYS A 41 -2.13 3.78 -13.72
CA LYS A 41 -1.84 4.96 -12.92
C LYS A 41 -2.21 4.69 -11.47
N LEU A 42 -1.26 4.91 -10.57
CA LEU A 42 -1.51 4.89 -9.13
C LEU A 42 -1.88 6.29 -8.68
N TYR A 43 -3.02 6.42 -8.02
CA TYR A 43 -3.45 7.67 -7.39
C TYR A 43 -3.51 7.46 -5.88
N MET A 44 -2.87 8.36 -5.14
CA MET A 44 -2.86 8.34 -3.69
C MET A 44 -3.21 9.73 -3.18
N GLY A 45 -4.15 9.82 -2.24
CA GLY A 45 -4.57 11.09 -1.65
C GLY A 45 -5.20 10.91 -0.28
N ILE A 46 -5.37 12.00 0.44
CA ILE A 46 -6.10 12.02 1.71
C ILE A 46 -7.51 12.55 1.46
N GLN A 47 -8.53 11.78 1.84
CA GLN A 47 -9.94 12.20 1.78
C GLN A 47 -10.63 11.88 3.11
N GLY A 48 -11.26 12.88 3.73
CA GLY A 48 -11.96 12.69 5.01
C GLY A 48 -11.06 12.14 6.14
N GLY A 49 -9.77 12.50 6.14
CA GLY A 49 -8.79 12.00 7.11
C GLY A 49 -8.33 10.55 6.86
N LYS A 50 -8.69 9.94 5.73
CA LYS A 50 -8.26 8.60 5.33
C LYS A 50 -7.32 8.67 4.14
N LEU A 51 -6.28 7.84 4.14
CA LEU A 51 -5.50 7.58 2.93
C LEU A 51 -6.34 6.73 1.97
N VAL A 52 -6.52 7.25 0.76
CA VAL A 52 -7.17 6.58 -0.36
C VAL A 52 -6.09 6.26 -1.37
N ALA A 53 -5.97 4.99 -1.73
CA ALA A 53 -5.06 4.50 -2.76
C ALA A 53 -5.88 3.79 -3.85
N GLU A 54 -5.73 4.23 -5.09
CA GLU A 54 -6.49 3.77 -6.24
C GLU A 54 -5.55 3.35 -7.38
N VAL A 55 -5.99 2.35 -8.13
CA VAL A 55 -5.29 1.86 -9.33
C VAL A 55 -6.22 2.04 -10.52
N HIS A 56 -5.83 2.91 -11.44
CA HIS A 56 -6.61 3.25 -12.63
C HIS A 56 -5.94 2.69 -13.87
N LYS A 57 -6.67 1.96 -14.72
CA LYS A 57 -6.16 1.55 -16.03
C LYS A 57 -6.03 2.79 -16.93
N MET A 58 -4.87 2.97 -17.54
CA MET A 58 -4.66 4.03 -18.52
C MET A 58 -5.26 3.57 -19.86
N ARG A 59 -6.12 4.42 -20.45
CA ARG A 59 -6.61 4.24 -21.82
C ARG A 59 -5.64 4.88 -22.80
#